data_AF-A0A5E4QGH0-F1
#
_entry.id   AF-A0A5E4QGH0-F1
#
_cell.length_a   1.000
_cell.length_b   1.000
_cell.length_c   1.000
_cell.angle_alpha   90.00
_cell.angle_beta   90.00
_cell.angle_gamma   90.00
#
_symmetry.space_group_name_H-M   'P 1'
#
loop_
_entity.id
_entity.type
_entity.pdbx_description
1 polymer ?
#
loop_
_entity_poly.entity_id
_entity_poly.type
_entity_poly.pdbx_seq_one_letter_code
_entity_poly.pdbx_strand_id
1 'polypeptide(L)'
;MLLSDFIRTGSKYRLKGRKIYIKSRFIHPLYRQEHFFDYDVQLLELEERLKFGRTVSAIAISDGSCGDDVFVNGWGFSKEKGHYEDILKQVNIQIVSLNECQKVPNFWYNHTLTPRMFCAGDSEGDACQGDSGGGAVSYRHLVGISSFGFGCGRMPGVYINVSSPNIRLWIRRYTGI
;
A
#
# COMPACT_ATOMS: atom_id res chain seq x y z
N MET A 1 -14.38 -7.73 25.92
CA MET A 1 -15.05 -7.92 24.62
C MET A 1 -14.05 -7.50 23.56
N LEU A 2 -13.29 -8.44 23.00
CA LEU A 2 -12.38 -8.12 21.88
C LEU A 2 -13.28 -7.75 20.71
N LEU A 3 -13.22 -6.50 20.26
CA LEU A 3 -13.89 -6.10 19.02
C LEU A 3 -13.31 -7.00 17.92
N SER A 4 -14.18 -7.75 17.25
CA SER A 4 -13.77 -8.50 16.06
C SER A 4 -13.40 -7.52 14.97
N ASP A 5 -12.15 -7.55 14.53
CA ASP A 5 -11.67 -6.67 13.49
C ASP A 5 -12.26 -7.05 12.13
N PHE A 6 -12.50 -6.05 11.28
CA PHE A 6 -13.14 -6.24 9.98
C PHE A 6 -12.54 -5.30 8.94
N ILE A 7 -12.70 -5.68 7.66
CA ILE A 7 -12.55 -4.77 6.52
C ILE A 7 -13.93 -4.31 6.04
N ARG A 8 -13.98 -3.17 5.34
CA ARG A 8 -15.16 -2.74 4.58
C ARG A 8 -14.91 -2.90 3.10
N THR A 9 -15.90 -3.41 2.37
CA THR A 9 -15.80 -3.65 0.93
C THR A 9 -16.97 -3.04 0.16
N GLY A 10 -16.75 -2.74 -1.12
CA GLY A 10 -17.83 -2.41 -2.06
C GLY A 10 -18.39 -0.99 -1.95
N SER A 11 -17.63 -0.02 -1.43
CA SER A 11 -18.09 1.36 -1.31
C SER A 11 -17.01 2.37 -1.70
N LYS A 12 -17.44 3.50 -2.27
CA LYS A 12 -16.63 4.70 -2.42
C LYS A 12 -16.70 5.63 -1.21
N TYR A 13 -17.53 5.34 -0.22
CA TYR A 13 -17.68 6.16 0.98
C TYR A 13 -16.99 5.50 2.17
N ARG A 14 -16.08 6.22 2.84
CA ARG A 14 -15.15 5.69 3.85
C ARG A 14 -15.81 4.83 4.94
N LEU A 15 -16.99 5.24 5.42
CA LEU A 15 -17.70 4.59 6.52
C LEU A 15 -18.88 3.71 6.09
N LYS A 16 -19.04 3.46 4.78
CA LYS A 16 -20.12 2.63 4.22
C LYS A 16 -19.54 1.35 3.61
N GLY A 17 -20.42 0.50 3.08
CA GLY A 17 -20.05 -0.80 2.53
C GLY A 17 -20.22 -1.95 3.52
N ARG A 18 -20.00 -3.17 3.01
CA ARG A 18 -20.19 -4.41 3.76
C ARG A 18 -18.99 -4.67 4.66
N LYS A 19 -19.24 -4.93 5.95
CA LYS A 19 -18.22 -5.41 6.87
C LYS A 19 -17.96 -6.90 6.63
N ILE A 20 -16.68 -7.27 6.56
CA ILE A 20 -16.22 -8.67 6.47
C ILE A 20 -15.19 -8.86 7.58
N TYR A 21 -15.42 -9.81 8.48
CA TYR A 21 -14.55 -10.04 9.63
C TYR A 21 -13.26 -10.77 9.23
N ILE A 22 -12.19 -10.46 9.95
CA ILE A 22 -10.86 -11.04 9.75
C ILE A 22 -10.74 -12.31 10.61
N LYS A 23 -10.50 -13.44 9.95
CA LYS A 23 -10.28 -14.73 10.60
C LYS A 23 -8.87 -14.86 11.15
N SER A 24 -7.86 -14.48 10.36
CA SER A 24 -6.45 -14.60 10.75
C SER A 24 -5.58 -13.56 10.04
N ARG A 25 -4.39 -13.32 10.61
CA ARG A 25 -3.40 -12.36 10.10
C ARG A 25 -2.05 -13.04 9.99
N PHE A 26 -1.39 -12.82 8.87
CA PHE A 26 -0.04 -13.30 8.63
C PHE A 26 0.85 -12.10 8.33
N ILE A 27 1.60 -11.65 9.33
CA ILE A 27 2.62 -10.62 9.16
C ILE A 27 3.85 -11.29 8.53
N HIS A 28 4.52 -10.61 7.60
CA HIS A 28 5.75 -11.14 7.03
C HIS A 28 6.76 -11.42 8.16
N PRO A 29 7.36 -12.63 8.24
CA PRO A 29 8.17 -13.04 9.38
C PRO A 29 9.41 -12.16 9.60
N LEU A 30 9.93 -11.56 8.53
CA LEU A 30 11.10 -10.67 8.57
C LEU A 30 10.77 -9.19 8.82
N TYR A 31 9.49 -8.85 9.04
CA TYR A 31 9.09 -7.47 9.34
C TYR A 31 9.82 -6.96 10.59
N ARG A 32 10.47 -5.79 10.48
CA ARG A 32 11.19 -5.10 11.57
C ARG A 32 12.35 -5.86 12.20
N GLN A 33 12.85 -6.95 11.60
CA GLN A 33 13.99 -7.67 12.17
C GLN A 33 15.30 -6.89 12.07
N GLU A 34 15.59 -6.31 10.90
CA GLU A 34 16.85 -5.59 10.64
C GLU A 34 16.60 -4.10 10.34
N HIS A 35 15.52 -3.79 9.62
CA HIS A 35 15.16 -2.46 9.17
C HIS A 35 13.68 -2.17 9.48
N PHE A 36 13.38 -0.98 10.00
CA PHE A 36 12.09 -0.65 10.63
C PHE A 36 10.87 -0.75 9.70
N PHE A 37 11.08 -0.55 8.40
CA PHE A 37 10.02 -0.62 7.39
C PHE A 37 10.26 -1.69 6.33
N ASP A 38 11.32 -2.50 6.45
CA ASP A 38 11.53 -3.60 5.51
C ASP A 38 10.54 -4.73 5.78
N TYR A 39 10.08 -5.37 4.71
CA TYR A 39 9.02 -6.38 4.77
C TYR A 39 7.70 -5.90 5.40
N ASP A 40 7.35 -4.62 5.26
CA ASP A 40 6.09 -4.02 5.77
C ASP A 40 4.85 -4.48 4.99
N VAL A 41 4.57 -5.78 5.06
CA VAL A 41 3.46 -6.44 4.36
C VAL A 41 2.82 -7.49 5.26
N GLN A 42 1.50 -7.61 5.18
CA GLN A 42 0.73 -8.65 5.84
C GLN A 42 -0.39 -9.19 4.95
N LEU A 43 -0.83 -10.42 5.21
CA LEU A 43 -2.00 -11.04 4.60
C LEU A 43 -3.13 -11.13 5.64
N LEU A 44 -4.35 -10.89 5.18
CA LEU A 44 -5.56 -11.05 5.99
C LEU A 44 -6.40 -12.20 5.40
N GLU A 45 -6.66 -13.22 6.20
CA GLU A 45 -7.66 -14.23 5.87
C GLU A 45 -9.01 -13.76 6.38
N LEU A 46 -10.03 -13.78 5.51
CA LEU A 46 -11.38 -13.36 5.85
C LEU A 46 -12.20 -14.55 6.37
N GLU A 47 -13.14 -14.31 7.28
CA GLU A 47 -14.06 -15.35 7.78
C GLU A 47 -14.98 -15.88 6.68
N GLU A 48 -15.26 -15.05 5.68
CA GLU A 48 -16.08 -15.42 4.53
C GLU A 48 -15.46 -14.96 3.21
N ARG A 49 -15.75 -15.70 2.13
CA ARG A 49 -15.30 -15.33 0.78
C ARG A 49 -16.02 -14.06 0.31
N LEU A 50 -15.27 -13.17 -0.33
CA LEU A 50 -15.85 -12.00 -1.00
C LEU A 50 -16.72 -12.43 -2.18
N LYS A 51 -17.87 -11.79 -2.33
CA LYS A 51 -18.73 -11.92 -3.51
C LYS A 51 -18.30 -10.87 -4.53
N PHE A 52 -17.70 -11.30 -5.64
CA PHE A 52 -17.29 -10.39 -6.70
C PHE A 52 -18.50 -9.89 -7.50
N GLY A 53 -18.39 -8.68 -8.02
CA GLY A 53 -19.43 -8.00 -8.76
C GLY A 53 -19.00 -6.59 -9.16
N ARG A 54 -19.97 -5.70 -9.37
CA ARG A 54 -19.71 -4.34 -9.88
C ARG A 54 -18.81 -3.49 -8.97
N THR A 55 -18.82 -3.72 -7.67
CA THR A 55 -18.11 -2.88 -6.67
C THR A 55 -17.01 -3.62 -5.93
N VAL A 56 -16.83 -4.92 -6.16
CA VAL A 56 -15.82 -5.75 -5.51
C VAL A 56 -15.20 -6.67 -6.55
N SER A 57 -13.89 -6.56 -6.74
CA SER A 57 -13.10 -7.40 -7.65
C SER A 57 -11.73 -7.66 -7.06
N ALA A 58 -11.09 -8.76 -7.48
CA ALA A 58 -9.67 -8.97 -7.24
C ALA A 58 -8.83 -8.08 -8.16
N ILE A 59 -7.60 -7.79 -7.74
CA ILE A 59 -6.57 -7.15 -8.56
C ILE A 59 -5.44 -8.15 -8.81
N ALA A 60 -4.92 -8.18 -10.04
CA ALA A 60 -3.77 -9.01 -10.37
C ALA A 60 -2.52 -8.45 -9.71
N ILE A 61 -1.63 -9.31 -9.20
CA ILE A 61 -0.34 -8.88 -8.64
C ILE A 61 0.68 -8.86 -9.77
N SER A 62 1.45 -7.78 -9.89
CA SER A 62 2.50 -7.69 -10.89
C SER A 62 3.59 -8.75 -10.65
N ASP A 63 4.03 -9.42 -11.71
CA ASP A 63 5.24 -10.25 -11.73
C ASP A 63 6.46 -9.51 -12.32
N GLY A 64 6.30 -8.24 -12.69
CA GLY A 64 7.31 -7.41 -13.36
C GLY A 64 7.54 -6.05 -12.70
N SER A 65 8.35 -5.21 -13.34
CA SER A 65 8.65 -3.87 -12.85
C SER A 65 7.39 -3.00 -12.74
N CYS A 66 7.45 -2.01 -11.85
CA CYS A 66 6.45 -0.94 -11.82
C CYS A 66 6.42 -0.23 -13.19
N GLY A 67 5.23 0.17 -13.65
CA GLY A 67 5.13 1.14 -14.73
C GLY A 67 5.54 2.53 -14.25
N ASP A 68 5.68 3.47 -15.18
CA ASP A 68 6.07 4.85 -14.87
C ASP A 68 4.99 5.58 -14.03
N ASP A 69 3.72 5.37 -14.39
CA ASP A 69 2.55 5.88 -13.67
C ASP A 69 2.06 4.92 -12.59
N VAL A 70 1.80 5.47 -11.40
CA VAL A 70 1.23 4.75 -10.26
C VAL A 70 0.00 5.48 -9.73
N PHE A 71 -1.10 4.75 -9.65
CA PHE A 71 -2.34 5.22 -9.06
C PHE A 71 -2.47 4.72 -7.63
N VAL A 72 -2.68 5.65 -6.70
CA VAL A 72 -2.99 5.35 -5.30
C VAL A 72 -4.39 5.87 -4.99
N ASN A 73 -5.18 5.03 -4.31
CA ASN A 73 -6.58 5.34 -3.99
C ASN A 73 -6.80 5.22 -2.48
N GLY A 74 -7.58 6.13 -1.91
CA GLY A 74 -7.89 6.07 -0.50
C GLY A 74 -8.75 7.23 0.03
N TRP A 75 -8.92 7.26 1.34
CA TRP A 75 -9.74 8.22 2.07
C TRP A 75 -8.94 8.98 3.15
N GLY A 76 -7.63 8.91 3.07
CA GLY A 76 -6.69 9.67 3.87
C GLY A 76 -6.81 11.16 3.62
N PHE A 77 -5.90 11.92 4.20
CA PHE A 77 -5.95 13.36 4.15
C PHE A 77 -5.58 13.83 2.74
N SER A 78 -6.20 14.91 2.26
CA SER A 78 -5.79 15.55 1.00
C SER A 78 -4.63 16.54 1.17
N LYS A 79 -4.26 16.86 2.41
CA LYS A 79 -3.16 17.78 2.75
C LYS A 79 -2.63 17.55 4.16
N GLU A 80 -1.42 18.03 4.44
CA GLU A 80 -0.82 17.97 5.78
C GLU A 80 -1.74 18.62 6.82
N LYS A 81 -1.95 17.94 7.96
CA LYS A 81 -2.90 18.34 9.03
C LYS A 81 -4.36 18.49 8.56
N GLY A 82 -4.73 17.78 7.49
CA GLY A 82 -6.11 17.70 7.01
C GLY A 82 -7.02 16.78 7.83
N HIS A 83 -8.10 16.34 7.19
CA HIS A 83 -9.04 15.37 7.74
C HIS A 83 -9.25 14.25 6.73
N TYR A 84 -9.76 13.11 7.19
CA TYR A 84 -10.13 12.01 6.30
C TYR A 84 -11.17 12.47 5.28
N GLU A 85 -10.98 12.06 4.04
CA GLU A 85 -11.97 12.26 2.99
C GLU A 85 -13.15 11.29 3.19
N ASP A 86 -14.37 11.74 2.92
CA ASP A 86 -15.55 10.87 3.02
C ASP A 86 -15.81 10.09 1.73
N ILE A 87 -15.31 10.59 0.61
CA ILE A 87 -15.44 9.99 -0.73
C ILE A 87 -14.04 9.61 -1.22
N LEU A 88 -13.92 8.42 -1.79
CA LEU A 88 -12.67 7.85 -2.29
C LEU A 88 -12.00 8.83 -3.24
N LYS A 89 -10.73 9.10 -3.00
CA LYS A 89 -9.86 9.91 -3.86
C LYS A 89 -8.87 9.01 -4.58
N GLN A 90 -8.33 9.55 -5.66
CA GLN A 90 -7.25 8.95 -6.41
C GLN A 90 -6.20 10.04 -6.67
N VAL A 91 -4.94 9.66 -6.59
CA VAL A 91 -3.81 10.44 -7.08
C VAL A 91 -3.04 9.60 -8.09
N ASN A 92 -2.56 10.24 -9.16
CA ASN A 92 -1.57 9.67 -10.07
C ASN A 92 -0.22 10.28 -9.72
N ILE A 93 0.80 9.45 -9.53
CA ILE A 93 2.15 9.86 -9.16
C ILE A 93 3.18 9.07 -9.96
N GLN A 94 4.37 9.64 -10.11
CA GLN A 94 5.47 9.02 -10.85
C GLN A 94 6.38 8.19 -9.95
N ILE A 95 6.93 7.11 -10.48
CA ILE A 95 8.02 6.38 -9.83
C ILE A 95 9.25 7.29 -9.71
N VAL A 96 9.85 7.30 -8.51
CA VAL A 96 11.15 7.92 -8.24
C VAL A 96 12.19 6.82 -8.17
N SER A 97 13.32 7.00 -8.84
CA SER A 97 14.38 6.00 -8.82
C SER A 97 14.85 5.76 -7.38
N LEU A 98 15.16 4.51 -7.04
CA LEU A 98 15.61 4.16 -5.68
C LEU A 98 16.85 4.97 -5.27
N ASN A 99 17.75 5.24 -6.23
CA ASN A 99 18.95 6.03 -6.01
C ASN A 99 18.65 7.50 -5.66
N GLU A 100 17.65 8.12 -6.31
CA GLU A 100 17.24 9.48 -5.97
C GLU A 100 16.49 9.51 -4.65
N CYS A 101 15.62 8.54 -4.41
CA CYS A 101 14.87 8.45 -3.17
C CYS A 101 15.79 8.28 -1.95
N GLN A 102 16.87 7.50 -2.09
CA GLN A 102 17.89 7.36 -1.06
C GLN A 102 18.74 8.63 -0.82
N LYS A 103 18.65 9.66 -1.66
CA LYS A 103 19.36 10.94 -1.45
C LYS A 103 18.51 11.96 -0.68
N VAL A 104 17.24 11.64 -0.40
CA VAL A 104 16.39 12.49 0.43
C VAL A 104 17.07 12.67 1.79
N PRO A 105 17.33 13.92 2.26
CA PRO A 105 18.05 14.21 3.49
C PRO A 105 17.18 13.96 4.73
N ASN A 106 16.73 12.72 4.89
CA ASN A 106 15.91 12.23 5.97
C ASN A 106 16.44 10.86 6.41
N PHE A 107 16.48 10.65 7.74
CA PHE A 107 17.01 9.42 8.33
C PHE A 107 16.37 8.13 7.82
N TRP A 108 15.09 8.16 7.44
CA TRP A 108 14.35 6.99 6.96
C TRP A 108 14.57 6.67 5.48
N TYR A 109 15.22 7.57 4.74
CA TYR A 109 15.50 7.40 3.31
C TYR A 109 17.00 7.22 3.04
N ASN A 110 17.83 8.01 3.73
CA ASN A 110 19.24 8.15 3.41
C ASN A 110 20.01 6.84 3.59
N HIS A 111 20.25 6.14 2.48
CA HIS A 111 20.89 4.82 2.43
C HIS A 111 20.22 3.70 3.26
N THR A 112 18.93 3.83 3.55
CA THR A 112 18.17 2.86 4.36
C THR A 112 17.16 2.05 3.56
N LEU A 113 16.82 2.50 2.34
CA LEU A 113 15.82 1.83 1.51
C LEU A 113 16.38 0.54 0.91
N THR A 114 15.51 -0.44 0.75
CA THR A 114 15.88 -1.77 0.29
C THR A 114 15.36 -2.06 -1.12
N PRO A 115 15.89 -3.07 -1.83
CA PRO A 115 15.32 -3.53 -3.11
C PRO A 115 13.89 -4.07 -3.03
N ARG A 116 13.33 -4.22 -1.81
CA ARG A 116 11.94 -4.62 -1.58
C ARG A 116 11.01 -3.42 -1.51
N MET A 117 11.55 -2.21 -1.67
CA MET A 117 10.82 -0.95 -1.65
C MET A 117 10.98 -0.24 -3.00
N PHE A 118 10.02 0.63 -3.31
CA PHE A 118 10.18 1.66 -4.33
C PHE A 118 9.58 2.97 -3.82
N CYS A 119 9.94 4.06 -4.49
CA CYS A 119 9.41 5.37 -4.17
C CYS A 119 8.52 5.87 -5.30
N ALA A 120 7.48 6.60 -4.94
CA ALA A 120 6.65 7.31 -5.90
C ALA A 120 6.17 8.63 -5.30
N GLY A 121 5.99 9.62 -6.16
CA GLY A 121 5.57 10.97 -5.77
C GLY A 121 6.04 11.97 -6.81
N ASP A 122 5.36 13.09 -6.89
CA ASP A 122 5.76 14.22 -7.74
C ASP A 122 5.62 15.56 -6.99
N SER A 123 5.93 16.66 -7.66
CA SER A 123 5.80 18.00 -7.10
C SER A 123 4.35 18.46 -6.91
N GLU A 124 3.38 17.76 -7.51
CA GLU A 124 1.96 18.13 -7.54
C GLU A 124 1.09 17.32 -6.55
N GLY A 125 1.57 16.17 -6.06
CA GLY A 125 0.88 15.39 -5.03
C GLY A 125 1.54 14.07 -4.64
N ASP A 126 1.11 13.55 -3.48
CA ASP A 126 1.43 12.21 -2.98
C ASP A 126 0.26 11.66 -2.15
N ALA A 127 0.26 10.35 -1.92
CA ALA A 127 -0.61 9.74 -0.92
C ALA A 127 -0.22 10.28 0.47
N CYS A 128 -1.15 10.94 1.13
CA CYS A 128 -0.94 11.54 2.45
C CYS A 128 -1.47 10.61 3.55
N GLN A 129 -1.50 11.09 4.79
CA GLN A 129 -1.80 10.29 5.98
C GLN A 129 -3.17 9.62 5.90
N GLY A 130 -3.26 8.36 6.35
CA GLY A 130 -4.55 7.71 6.64
C GLY A 130 -4.90 6.50 5.78
N ASP A 131 -4.13 6.20 4.74
CA ASP A 131 -4.32 5.03 3.86
C ASP A 131 -3.13 4.07 3.84
N SER A 132 -2.30 4.03 4.89
CA SER A 132 -1.22 3.05 5.02
C SER A 132 -1.74 1.62 4.81
N GLY A 133 -1.01 0.83 4.03
CA GLY A 133 -1.44 -0.49 3.55
C GLY A 133 -2.31 -0.46 2.28
N GLY A 134 -2.65 0.73 1.76
CA GLY A 134 -3.37 0.90 0.49
C GLY A 134 -2.55 0.40 -0.70
N GLY A 135 -3.24 -0.05 -1.75
CA GLY A 135 -2.60 -0.58 -2.96
C GLY A 135 -2.15 0.52 -3.92
N ALA A 136 -0.91 0.43 -4.39
CA ALA A 136 -0.37 1.18 -5.51
C ALA A 136 -0.54 0.35 -6.80
N VAL A 137 -1.18 0.94 -7.81
CA VAL A 137 -1.64 0.23 -9.02
C VAL A 137 -1.01 0.84 -10.25
N SER A 138 -0.49 -0.01 -11.13
CA SER A 138 0.00 0.38 -12.46
C SER A 138 -0.47 -0.63 -13.50
N TYR A 139 -0.90 -0.18 -14.68
CA TYR A 139 -1.43 -1.04 -15.75
C TYR A 139 -2.42 -2.14 -15.28
N ARG A 140 -3.32 -1.80 -14.35
CA ARG A 140 -4.32 -2.70 -13.73
C ARG A 140 -3.74 -3.81 -12.83
N HIS A 141 -2.47 -3.72 -12.47
CA HIS A 141 -1.79 -4.64 -11.56
C HIS A 141 -1.43 -3.91 -10.27
N LEU A 142 -1.54 -4.61 -9.14
CA LEU A 142 -0.95 -4.20 -7.88
C LEU A 142 0.57 -4.28 -8.06
N VAL A 143 1.23 -3.14 -7.92
CA VAL A 143 2.71 -3.02 -7.99
C VAL A 143 3.31 -2.68 -6.64
N GLY A 144 2.52 -2.10 -5.73
CA GLY A 144 3.00 -1.77 -4.40
C GLY A 144 1.95 -1.73 -3.31
N ILE A 145 2.44 -1.65 -2.08
CA ILE A 145 1.65 -1.43 -0.87
C ILE A 145 2.21 -0.20 -0.16
N SER A 146 1.38 0.80 0.09
CA SER A 146 1.78 2.03 0.77
C SER A 146 2.32 1.71 2.16
N SER A 147 3.56 2.10 2.45
CA SER A 147 4.22 1.86 3.74
C SER A 147 4.33 3.17 4.53
N PHE A 148 5.24 4.07 4.12
CA PHE A 148 5.51 5.32 4.83
C PHE A 148 5.79 6.47 3.88
N GLY A 149 5.72 7.69 4.39
CA GLY A 149 6.01 8.92 3.67
C GLY A 149 5.93 10.10 4.63
N PHE A 150 6.56 11.23 4.28
CA PHE A 150 6.62 12.38 5.17
C PHE A 150 6.21 13.67 4.48
N GLY A 151 5.33 14.42 5.14
CA GLY A 151 4.94 15.76 4.70
C GLY A 151 4.00 15.79 3.50
N CYS A 152 3.30 14.70 3.18
CA CYS A 152 2.21 14.66 2.19
C CYS A 152 2.62 15.27 0.83
N GLY A 153 3.69 14.73 0.24
CA GLY A 153 4.27 15.22 -1.03
C GLY A 153 5.57 16.00 -0.87
N ARG A 154 6.01 16.33 0.35
CA ARG A 154 7.36 16.91 0.57
C ARG A 154 8.50 15.93 0.30
N MET A 155 8.27 14.66 0.58
CA MET A 155 9.18 13.56 0.30
C MET A 155 8.39 12.49 -0.43
N PRO A 156 8.99 11.74 -1.37
CA PRO A 156 8.30 10.64 -2.04
C PRO A 156 7.73 9.64 -1.03
N GLY A 157 6.52 9.16 -1.29
CA GLY A 157 5.97 8.01 -0.59
C GLY A 157 6.81 6.77 -0.89
N VAL A 158 6.94 5.90 0.11
CA VAL A 158 7.66 4.63 0.02
C VAL A 158 6.65 3.50 0.09
N TYR A 159 6.79 2.58 -0.86
CA TYR A 159 5.88 1.47 -1.09
C TYR A 159 6.66 0.16 -1.06
N ILE A 160 6.06 -0.91 -0.51
CA ILE A 160 6.61 -2.26 -0.66
C ILE A 160 6.40 -2.73 -2.09
N ASN A 161 7.49 -3.11 -2.77
CA ASN A 161 7.47 -3.69 -4.10
C ASN A 161 6.96 -5.14 -4.04
N VAL A 162 5.71 -5.36 -4.46
CA VAL A 162 5.07 -6.69 -4.39
C VAL A 162 5.69 -7.70 -5.35
N SER A 163 6.41 -7.23 -6.37
CA SER A 163 7.12 -8.06 -7.35
C SER A 163 8.53 -8.42 -6.90
N SER A 164 9.02 -7.84 -5.80
CA SER A 164 10.31 -8.24 -5.21
C SER A 164 10.27 -9.74 -4.85
N PRO A 165 11.29 -10.56 -5.23
CA PRO A 165 11.22 -12.01 -5.11
C PRO A 165 10.83 -12.50 -3.71
N ASN A 166 11.40 -11.91 -2.65
CA ASN A 166 11.10 -12.33 -1.27
C ASN A 166 9.64 -12.04 -0.89
N ILE A 167 9.09 -10.91 -1.35
CA ILE A 167 7.69 -10.54 -1.10
C ILE A 167 6.75 -11.42 -1.94
N ARG A 168 7.02 -11.54 -3.25
CA ARG A 168 6.16 -12.29 -4.17
C ARG A 168 6.09 -13.77 -3.83
N LEU A 169 7.23 -14.39 -3.51
CA LEU A 169 7.30 -15.80 -3.11
C LEU A 169 6.57 -16.04 -1.79
N TRP A 170 6.69 -15.13 -0.82
CA TRP A 170 5.96 -15.23 0.43
C TRP A 170 4.44 -15.14 0.21
N ILE A 171 3.96 -14.19 -0.59
CA ILE A 171 2.53 -14.09 -0.95
C ILE A 171 2.07 -15.40 -1.61
N ARG A 172 2.78 -15.89 -2.63
CA ARG A 172 2.46 -17.14 -3.35
C ARG A 172 2.39 -18.34 -2.40
N ARG A 173 3.35 -18.45 -1.46
CA ARG A 173 3.41 -19.56 -0.50
C ARG A 173 2.18 -19.62 0.41
N TYR A 174 1.66 -18.48 0.86
CA TYR A 174 0.53 -18.43 1.79
C TYR A 174 -0.83 -18.42 1.10
N THR A 175 -0.91 -17.95 -0.15
CA THR A 175 -2.19 -17.68 -0.82
C THR A 175 -2.42 -18.51 -2.08
N GLY A 176 -1.37 -19.07 -2.67
CA GLY A 176 -1.42 -19.78 -3.94
C GLY A 176 -1.57 -18.87 -5.18
N ILE A 177 -1.60 -17.55 -5.01
CA ILE A 177 -1.69 -16.56 -6.11
C ILE A 177 -0.38 -15.84 -6.34
#